data_AF-A0A8C0BP33-F1
#
_entry.id   AF-A0A8C0BP33-F1
#
_cell.length_a   1.000
_cell.length_b   1.000
_cell.length_c   1.000
_cell.angle_alpha   90.00
_cell.angle_beta   90.00
_cell.angle_gamma   90.00
#
_symmetry.space_group_name_H-M   'P 1'
#
loop_
_entity.id
_entity.type
_entity.pdbx_description
1 polymer ?
#
loop_
_entity_poly.entity_id
_entity_poly.type
_entity_poly.pdbx_seq_one_letter_code
_entity_poly.pdbx_strand_id
1 'polypeptide(L)'
;AGRRSGGCQGFPSFQLEVAAGDARGRLCLAGHWSWQWCIPMGLLATCLLLLVATVVTCSLRDASREHAAEWGRLSQEVSAREQSLEQTRLELAWARAELQRAWRESNSSQLELGSLNAELARVMGVLGKTEQEMQEVQGKLNNSESTVAILRSCTTIDCCPSGWLLYRGKCLFISSEKKTWEDSRDECEKKYSQLLVTKSWSRWTVPTFLKNADIPYWIGLQKSSFPWYDYGWLEEGDLDNKGVSDAWFWVDGSLYKRPWQSKLNGSCAIISRGNIKPTQCASPDDLHLWICEKAVGPSSPFI
;
A
#
# COMPACT_ATOMS: atom_id res chain seq x y z
N ALA A 1 46.46 -40.22 12.43
CA ALA A 1 47.56 -39.55 11.70
C ALA A 1 47.61 -38.11 12.16
N GLY A 2 48.69 -37.53 12.66
CA GLY A 2 50.03 -37.99 12.99
C GLY A 2 50.74 -36.82 13.67
N ARG A 3 51.57 -37.14 14.68
CA ARG A 3 52.87 -36.54 15.07
C ARG A 3 53.06 -35.01 14.92
N ARG A 4 53.63 -34.25 15.86
CA ARG A 4 54.43 -34.55 17.06
C ARG A 4 54.49 -33.25 17.90
N SER A 5 54.37 -33.43 19.20
CA SER A 5 54.79 -32.50 20.25
C SER A 5 56.32 -32.55 20.43
N GLY A 6 56.91 -31.44 20.88
CA GLY A 6 58.29 -31.32 21.37
C GLY A 6 58.93 -30.00 20.91
N GLY A 7 59.45 -29.12 21.76
CA GLY A 7 59.54 -29.10 23.21
C GLY A 7 60.02 -27.71 23.68
N CYS A 8 59.54 -27.27 24.85
CA CYS A 8 60.21 -26.26 25.65
C CYS A 8 61.40 -26.92 26.35
N GLN A 9 62.55 -26.21 26.44
CA GLN A 9 63.34 -26.00 27.67
C GLN A 9 64.78 -25.63 27.32
N GLY A 10 65.36 -24.73 28.12
CA GLY A 10 66.78 -24.78 28.45
C GLY A 10 67.59 -23.52 28.20
N PHE A 11 67.40 -22.49 29.03
CA PHE A 11 68.59 -21.91 29.68
C PHE A 11 69.06 -22.95 30.71
N PRO A 12 70.37 -23.20 30.80
CA PRO A 12 71.07 -22.51 31.88
C PRO A 12 72.49 -22.04 31.53
N SER A 13 72.92 -21.06 32.32
CA SER A 13 74.30 -20.75 32.67
C SER A 13 75.16 -22.00 32.94
N PHE A 14 76.48 -21.80 32.90
CA PHE A 14 77.60 -22.53 33.52
C PHE A 14 78.73 -22.54 32.48
N GLN A 15 79.99 -22.32 32.79
CA GLN A 15 80.69 -21.84 33.98
C GLN A 15 82.10 -21.51 33.48
N LEU A 16 82.73 -20.50 34.08
CA LEU A 16 84.17 -20.38 34.04
C LEU A 16 84.75 -21.63 34.71
N GLU A 17 85.47 -22.48 33.97
CA GLU A 17 86.29 -23.52 34.56
C GLU A 17 87.75 -23.28 34.17
N VAL A 18 88.46 -22.73 35.16
CA VAL A 18 89.91 -22.58 35.20
C VAL A 18 90.51 -23.98 35.35
N ALA A 19 91.14 -24.50 34.29
CA ALA A 19 92.00 -25.67 34.39
C ALA A 19 93.46 -25.21 34.50
N ALA A 20 93.90 -25.06 35.74
CA ALA A 20 95.32 -25.10 36.11
C ALA A 20 95.79 -26.57 36.05
N GLY A 21 96.85 -26.83 35.30
CA GLY A 21 97.57 -28.11 35.26
C GLY A 21 99.01 -27.83 34.87
N ASP A 22 99.79 -27.36 35.85
CA ASP A 22 100.75 -28.13 36.64
C ASP A 22 102.05 -28.40 35.86
N ALA A 23 102.98 -27.47 36.10
CA ALA A 23 104.36 -27.57 35.74
C ALA A 23 105.05 -28.60 36.64
N ARG A 24 105.46 -29.74 36.07
CA ARG A 24 106.54 -30.54 36.65
C ARG A 24 107.82 -30.28 35.89
N GLY A 25 108.65 -29.44 36.50
CA GLY A 25 110.04 -29.30 36.15
C GLY A 25 110.80 -30.61 36.30
N ARG A 26 111.84 -30.76 35.47
CA ARG A 26 113.05 -31.45 35.87
C ARG A 26 114.24 -30.59 35.49
N LEU A 27 115.05 -30.37 36.52
CA LEU A 27 116.16 -29.43 36.66
C LEU A 27 117.40 -29.82 35.85
N CYS A 28 118.14 -28.77 35.50
CA CYS A 28 119.61 -28.64 35.46
C CYS A 28 120.44 -29.57 34.57
N LEU A 29 121.21 -28.96 33.66
CA LEU A 29 122.63 -28.71 33.95
C LEU A 29 123.17 -27.52 33.14
N ALA A 30 123.91 -26.70 33.89
CA ALA A 30 124.81 -25.60 33.55
C ALA A 30 125.20 -25.38 32.08
N GLY A 31 125.10 -24.12 31.67
CA GLY A 31 125.70 -23.61 30.44
C GLY A 31 125.58 -22.10 30.42
N HIS A 32 126.44 -21.46 31.20
CA HIS A 32 126.63 -20.01 31.24
C HIS A 32 126.82 -19.48 29.80
N TRP A 33 126.27 -18.29 29.50
CA TRP A 33 126.68 -17.28 28.51
C TRP A 33 125.54 -16.67 27.66
N SER A 34 125.48 -15.33 27.79
CA SER A 34 124.80 -14.31 26.98
C SER A 34 123.32 -13.97 27.28
N TRP A 35 123.15 -13.24 28.39
CA TRP A 35 122.00 -12.40 28.75
C TRP A 35 121.72 -11.24 27.77
N GLN A 36 122.25 -11.29 26.53
CA GLN A 36 122.21 -10.21 25.55
C GLN A 36 121.25 -10.47 24.37
N TRP A 37 120.69 -11.68 24.27
CA TRP A 37 119.80 -12.10 23.17
C TRP A 37 118.34 -12.40 23.60
N CYS A 38 118.01 -12.40 24.90
CA CYS A 38 116.63 -12.60 25.38
C CYS A 38 115.73 -11.37 25.18
N ILE A 39 116.31 -10.16 25.23
CA ILE A 39 115.61 -8.90 24.95
C ILE A 39 115.14 -8.83 23.48
N PRO A 40 115.99 -9.11 22.46
CA PRO A 40 115.53 -9.10 21.07
C PRO A 40 114.54 -10.21 20.71
N MET A 41 114.63 -11.40 21.33
CA MET A 41 113.68 -12.50 21.08
C MET A 41 112.30 -12.26 21.73
N GLY A 42 112.26 -11.66 22.92
CA GLY A 42 111.00 -11.21 23.55
C GLY A 42 110.34 -10.07 22.77
N LEU A 43 111.14 -9.12 22.28
CA LEU A 43 110.67 -8.04 21.40
C LEU A 43 110.15 -8.58 20.05
N LEU A 44 110.77 -9.61 19.48
CA LEU A 44 110.28 -10.28 18.28
C LEU A 44 108.92 -10.96 18.51
N ALA A 45 108.75 -11.66 19.65
CA ALA A 45 107.50 -12.32 19.99
C ALA A 45 106.36 -11.32 20.26
N THR A 46 106.63 -10.21 20.96
CA THR A 46 105.63 -9.15 21.15
C THR A 46 105.30 -8.45 19.84
N CYS A 47 106.28 -8.24 18.96
CA CYS A 47 106.06 -7.68 17.63
C CYS A 47 105.20 -8.61 16.75
N LEU A 48 105.43 -9.92 16.79
CA LEU A 48 104.61 -10.91 16.09
C LEU A 48 103.17 -10.97 16.63
N LEU A 49 102.98 -10.90 17.95
CA LEU A 49 101.64 -10.86 18.56
C LEU A 49 100.89 -9.58 18.23
N LEU A 50 101.58 -8.43 18.22
CA LEU A 50 101.01 -7.17 17.75
C LEU A 50 100.62 -7.24 16.28
N LEU A 51 101.45 -7.86 15.43
CA LEU A 51 101.11 -8.09 14.01
C LEU A 51 99.87 -8.97 13.86
N VAL A 52 99.79 -10.10 14.55
CA VAL A 52 98.59 -10.98 14.51
C VAL A 52 97.36 -10.23 15.03
N ALA A 53 97.48 -9.48 16.13
CA ALA A 53 96.38 -8.67 16.65
C ALA A 53 95.95 -7.59 15.65
N THR A 54 96.87 -6.93 14.95
CA THR A 54 96.53 -5.96 13.89
C THR A 54 95.85 -6.64 12.70
N VAL A 55 96.28 -7.83 12.29
CA VAL A 55 95.66 -8.58 11.18
C VAL A 55 94.25 -9.05 11.54
N VAL A 56 94.06 -9.58 12.76
CA VAL A 56 92.76 -10.03 13.26
C VAL A 56 91.81 -8.86 13.45
N THR A 57 92.27 -7.74 14.01
CA THR A 57 91.45 -6.53 14.14
C THR A 57 91.11 -5.92 12.78
N CYS A 58 92.01 -5.93 11.80
CA CYS A 58 91.71 -5.54 10.42
C CYS A 58 90.66 -6.45 9.79
N SER A 59 90.81 -7.78 9.90
CA SER A 59 89.85 -8.74 9.32
C SER A 59 88.47 -8.63 9.95
N LEU A 60 88.39 -8.44 11.28
CA LEU A 60 87.14 -8.16 11.98
C LEU A 60 86.53 -6.82 11.56
N ARG A 61 87.36 -5.80 11.30
CA ARG A 61 86.91 -4.47 10.87
C ARG A 61 86.38 -4.50 9.43
N ASP A 62 86.97 -5.30 8.55
CA ASP A 62 86.49 -5.49 7.19
C ASP A 62 85.19 -6.31 7.15
N ALA A 63 85.12 -7.42 7.88
CA ALA A 63 83.86 -8.18 8.04
C ALA A 63 82.74 -7.33 8.66
N SER A 64 83.08 -6.48 9.63
CA SER A 64 82.16 -5.50 10.22
C SER A 64 81.66 -4.47 9.19
N ARG A 65 82.52 -4.02 8.27
CA ARG A 65 82.16 -3.06 7.22
C ARG A 65 81.25 -3.68 6.18
N GLU A 66 81.49 -4.93 5.78
CA GLU A 66 80.65 -5.64 4.81
C GLU A 66 79.25 -5.88 5.37
N HIS A 67 79.13 -6.38 6.60
CA HIS A 67 77.82 -6.54 7.24
C HIS A 67 77.12 -5.20 7.46
N ALA A 68 77.85 -4.13 7.80
CA ALA A 68 77.23 -2.80 7.90
C ALA A 68 76.71 -2.30 6.55
N ALA A 69 77.43 -2.57 5.45
CA ALA A 69 76.98 -2.21 4.09
C ALA A 69 75.77 -3.05 3.64
N GLU A 70 75.76 -4.36 3.91
CA GLU A 70 74.64 -5.25 3.59
C GLU A 70 73.39 -4.94 4.40
N TRP A 71 73.53 -4.70 5.71
CA TRP A 71 72.43 -4.23 6.56
C TRP A 71 71.90 -2.89 6.09
N GLY A 72 72.78 -1.97 5.67
CA GLY A 72 72.38 -0.70 5.07
C GLY A 72 71.52 -0.91 3.82
N ARG A 73 71.93 -1.79 2.90
CA ARG A 73 71.20 -2.11 1.66
C ARG A 73 69.83 -2.74 1.95
N LEU A 74 69.76 -3.75 2.82
CA LEU A 74 68.51 -4.42 3.19
C LEU A 74 67.55 -3.49 3.93
N SER A 75 68.07 -2.70 4.88
CA SER A 75 67.28 -1.67 5.58
C SER A 75 66.68 -0.68 4.60
N GLN A 76 67.46 -0.25 3.60
CA GLN A 76 66.98 0.67 2.57
C GLN A 76 65.89 0.04 1.68
N GLU A 77 66.04 -1.21 1.27
CA GLU A 77 65.01 -1.93 0.50
C GLU A 77 63.71 -2.15 1.28
N VAL A 78 63.82 -2.51 2.56
CA VAL A 78 62.66 -2.63 3.46
C VAL A 78 61.96 -1.28 3.64
N SER A 79 62.73 -0.20 3.87
CA SER A 79 62.16 1.14 4.01
C SER A 79 61.43 1.60 2.74
N ALA A 80 61.97 1.28 1.55
CA ALA A 80 61.34 1.59 0.27
C ALA A 80 60.07 0.77 0.04
N ARG A 81 60.06 -0.52 0.41
CA ARG A 81 58.88 -1.38 0.38
C ARG A 81 57.80 -0.92 1.34
N GLU A 82 58.18 -0.51 2.55
CA GLU A 82 57.26 -0.02 3.56
C GLU A 82 56.61 1.30 3.11
N GLN A 83 57.38 2.24 2.57
CA GLN A 83 56.86 3.47 1.97
C GLN A 83 55.93 3.19 0.80
N SER A 84 56.27 2.23 -0.08
CA SER A 84 55.41 1.77 -1.17
C SER A 84 54.08 1.22 -0.65
N LEU A 85 54.12 0.42 0.42
CA LEU A 85 52.93 -0.21 0.98
C LEU A 85 52.04 0.83 1.68
N GLU A 86 52.63 1.78 2.40
CA GLU A 86 51.90 2.91 2.98
C GLU A 86 51.26 3.81 1.90
N GLN A 87 51.96 4.06 0.80
CA GLN A 87 51.40 4.79 -0.33
C GLN A 87 50.16 4.07 -0.90
N THR A 88 50.26 2.75 -1.15
CA THR A 88 49.11 1.98 -1.65
C THR A 88 47.96 1.94 -0.66
N ARG A 89 48.23 1.93 0.65
CA ARG A 89 47.20 1.99 1.69
C ARG A 89 46.44 3.31 1.64
N LEU A 90 47.14 4.41 1.47
CA LEU A 90 46.53 5.74 1.33
C LEU A 90 45.70 5.85 0.05
N GLU A 91 46.19 5.35 -1.07
CA GLU A 91 45.44 5.31 -2.34
C GLU A 91 44.16 4.48 -2.22
N LEU A 92 44.23 3.30 -1.59
CA LEU A 92 43.05 2.46 -1.32
C LEU A 92 42.06 3.14 -0.37
N ALA A 93 42.56 3.83 0.67
CA ALA A 93 41.71 4.55 1.61
C ALA A 93 40.98 5.71 0.91
N TRP A 94 41.70 6.45 0.05
CA TRP A 94 41.13 7.53 -0.73
C TRP A 94 40.10 7.03 -1.74
N ALA A 95 40.43 5.99 -2.51
CA ALA A 95 39.50 5.38 -3.46
C ALA A 95 38.23 4.85 -2.78
N ARG A 96 38.34 4.24 -1.58
CA ARG A 96 37.18 3.83 -0.77
C ARG A 96 36.32 5.00 -0.33
N ALA A 97 36.94 6.09 0.11
CA ALA A 97 36.21 7.29 0.53
C ALA A 97 35.47 7.95 -0.63
N GLU A 98 36.06 7.96 -1.84
CA GLU A 98 35.42 8.46 -3.05
C GLU A 98 34.23 7.59 -3.47
N LEU A 99 34.40 6.26 -3.47
CA LEU A 99 33.31 5.33 -3.76
C LEU A 99 32.15 5.49 -2.76
N GLN A 100 32.47 5.64 -1.47
CA GLN A 100 31.45 5.88 -0.43
C GLN A 100 30.74 7.21 -0.59
N ARG A 101 31.39 8.24 -1.16
CA ARG A 101 30.74 9.51 -1.50
C ARG A 101 29.79 9.32 -2.68
N ALA A 102 30.27 8.74 -3.79
CA ALA A 102 29.46 8.47 -4.97
C ALA A 102 28.24 7.58 -4.66
N TRP A 103 28.40 6.57 -3.79
CA TRP A 103 27.28 5.73 -3.36
C TRP A 103 26.25 6.50 -2.52
N ARG A 104 26.69 7.38 -1.62
CA ARG A 104 25.79 8.24 -0.84
C ARG A 104 25.01 9.20 -1.73
N GLU A 105 25.68 9.81 -2.69
CA GLU A 105 25.05 10.70 -3.67
C GLU A 105 24.01 9.92 -4.48
N SER A 106 24.37 8.75 -5.01
CA SER A 106 23.45 7.88 -5.76
C SER A 106 22.22 7.46 -4.93
N ASN A 107 22.42 7.07 -3.67
CA ASN A 107 21.30 6.73 -2.78
C ASN A 107 20.43 7.94 -2.44
N SER A 108 21.03 9.12 -2.23
CA SER A 108 20.28 10.36 -2.00
C SER A 108 19.41 10.69 -3.20
N SER A 109 19.97 10.61 -4.42
CA SER A 109 19.23 10.81 -5.66
C SER A 109 18.13 9.76 -5.87
N GLN A 110 18.35 8.49 -5.48
CA GLN A 110 17.29 7.47 -5.53
C GLN A 110 16.13 7.78 -4.59
N LEU A 111 16.40 8.28 -3.39
CA LEU A 111 15.35 8.67 -2.43
C LEU A 111 14.56 9.88 -2.95
N GLU A 112 15.23 10.87 -3.55
CA GLU A 112 14.58 12.02 -4.18
C GLU A 112 13.68 11.60 -5.35
N LEU A 113 14.17 10.73 -6.23
CA LEU A 113 13.37 10.17 -7.33
C LEU A 113 12.15 9.38 -6.81
N GLY A 114 12.33 8.60 -5.73
CA GLY A 114 11.23 7.89 -5.07
C GLY A 114 10.16 8.83 -4.54
N SER A 115 10.57 9.93 -3.88
CA SER A 115 9.67 10.98 -3.39
C SER A 115 8.92 11.66 -4.53
N LEU A 116 9.63 12.03 -5.60
CA LEU A 116 9.06 12.71 -6.76
C LEU A 116 8.10 11.80 -7.53
N ASN A 117 8.40 10.51 -7.63
CA ASN A 117 7.51 9.50 -8.22
C ASN A 117 6.25 9.28 -7.37
N ALA A 118 6.37 9.30 -6.03
CA ALA A 118 5.22 9.23 -5.14
C ALA A 118 4.31 10.46 -5.27
N GLU A 119 4.88 11.66 -5.38
CA GLU A 119 4.09 12.88 -5.61
C GLU A 119 3.43 12.86 -7.00
N LEU A 120 4.12 12.38 -8.03
CA LEU A 120 3.53 12.20 -9.36
C LEU A 120 2.34 11.24 -9.31
N ALA A 121 2.46 10.11 -8.63
CA ALA A 121 1.35 9.18 -8.43
C ALA A 121 0.18 9.84 -7.68
N ARG A 122 0.47 10.67 -6.67
CA ARG A 122 -0.54 11.43 -5.93
C ARG A 122 -1.28 12.43 -6.83
N VAL A 123 -0.54 13.18 -7.64
CA VAL A 123 -1.09 14.15 -8.60
C VAL A 123 -1.92 13.46 -9.67
N MET A 124 -1.46 12.33 -10.23
CA MET A 124 -2.24 11.54 -11.18
C MET A 124 -3.54 11.02 -10.56
N GLY A 125 -3.51 10.59 -9.29
CA GLY A 125 -4.71 10.16 -8.56
C GLY A 125 -5.73 11.29 -8.37
N VAL A 126 -5.25 12.49 -8.01
CA VAL A 126 -6.11 13.67 -7.91
C VAL A 126 -6.69 14.04 -9.28
N LEU A 127 -5.86 14.06 -10.33
CA LEU A 127 -6.29 14.37 -11.69
C LEU A 127 -7.38 13.40 -12.17
N GLY A 128 -7.18 12.10 -11.98
CA GLY A 128 -8.17 11.08 -12.33
C GLY A 128 -9.48 11.26 -11.56
N LYS A 129 -9.41 11.62 -10.27
CA LYS A 129 -10.61 11.93 -9.48
C LYS A 129 -11.33 13.18 -9.99
N THR A 130 -10.59 14.25 -10.32
CA THR A 130 -11.19 15.47 -10.87
C THR A 130 -11.81 15.24 -12.24
N GLU A 131 -11.21 14.39 -13.08
CA GLU A 131 -11.77 14.00 -14.37
C GLU A 131 -13.06 13.21 -14.20
N GLN A 132 -13.10 12.27 -13.26
CA GLN A 132 -14.31 11.51 -12.94
C GLN A 132 -15.44 12.41 -12.42
N GLU A 133 -15.14 13.33 -11.51
CA GLU A 133 -16.11 14.32 -11.01
C GLU A 133 -16.64 15.21 -12.14
N MET A 134 -15.78 15.63 -13.07
CA MET A 134 -16.19 16.40 -14.25
C MET A 134 -17.13 15.59 -15.15
N GLN A 135 -16.82 14.31 -15.43
CA GLN A 135 -17.69 13.44 -16.23
C GLN A 135 -19.04 13.20 -15.56
N GLU A 136 -19.08 13.02 -14.24
CA GLU A 136 -20.33 12.88 -13.48
C GLU A 136 -21.18 14.15 -13.56
N VAL A 137 -20.56 15.32 -13.33
CA VAL A 137 -21.24 16.61 -13.44
C VAL A 137 -21.74 16.84 -14.87
N GLN A 138 -20.95 16.50 -15.89
CA GLN A 138 -21.37 16.59 -17.29
C GLN A 138 -22.56 15.66 -17.59
N GLY A 139 -22.54 14.43 -17.08
CA GLY A 139 -23.66 13.50 -17.22
C GLY A 139 -24.94 14.02 -16.55
N LYS A 140 -24.82 14.59 -15.34
CA LYS A 140 -25.95 15.24 -14.66
C LYS A 140 -26.46 16.46 -15.45
N LEU A 141 -25.56 17.25 -16.02
CA LEU A 141 -25.91 18.42 -16.82
C LEU A 141 -26.67 17.99 -18.08
N ASN A 142 -26.17 17.01 -18.83
CA ASN A 142 -26.83 16.48 -20.03
C ASN A 142 -28.24 15.93 -19.71
N ASN A 143 -28.39 15.22 -18.58
CA ASN A 143 -29.70 14.72 -18.13
C ASN A 143 -30.66 15.87 -17.77
N SER A 144 -30.14 16.89 -17.10
CA SER A 144 -30.92 18.09 -16.76
C SER A 144 -31.31 18.86 -18.02
N GLU A 145 -30.43 18.98 -19.01
CA GLU A 145 -30.68 19.62 -20.29
C GLU A 145 -31.76 18.89 -21.07
N SER A 146 -31.71 17.55 -21.14
CA SER A 146 -32.77 16.73 -21.73
C SER A 146 -34.12 16.94 -21.04
N THR A 147 -34.14 16.97 -19.71
CA THR A 147 -35.36 17.22 -18.93
C THR A 147 -35.92 18.62 -19.23
N VAL A 148 -35.05 19.64 -19.29
CA VAL A 148 -35.43 21.01 -19.62
C VAL A 148 -35.90 21.12 -21.07
N ALA A 149 -35.32 20.38 -22.01
CA ALA A 149 -35.77 20.33 -23.40
C ALA A 149 -37.18 19.73 -23.53
N ILE A 150 -37.47 18.64 -22.81
CA ILE A 150 -38.81 18.04 -22.74
C ILE A 150 -39.82 19.05 -22.14
N LEU A 151 -39.44 19.72 -21.04
CA LEU A 151 -40.29 20.75 -20.42
C LEU A 151 -40.47 22.00 -21.32
N ARG A 152 -39.48 22.36 -22.13
CA ARG A 152 -39.61 23.41 -23.14
C ARG A 152 -40.54 22.96 -24.27
N SER A 153 -40.48 21.71 -24.71
CA SER A 153 -41.46 21.16 -25.66
C SER A 153 -42.89 21.15 -25.08
N CYS A 154 -43.04 21.07 -23.76
CA CYS A 154 -44.34 21.22 -23.08
C CYS A 154 -44.91 22.63 -23.07
N THR A 155 -44.15 23.63 -23.54
CA THR A 155 -44.67 24.99 -23.75
C THR A 155 -45.26 25.18 -25.15
N THR A 156 -45.00 24.26 -26.08
CA THR A 156 -45.42 24.36 -27.50
C THR A 156 -46.42 23.30 -27.93
N ILE A 157 -46.53 22.17 -27.22
CA ILE A 157 -47.52 21.10 -27.44
C ILE A 157 -48.17 20.79 -26.09
N ASP A 158 -49.51 20.71 -26.04
CA ASP A 158 -50.26 20.31 -24.85
C ASP A 158 -49.73 18.97 -24.30
N CYS A 159 -48.90 19.05 -23.26
CA CYS A 159 -48.14 17.90 -22.77
C CYS A 159 -48.99 16.80 -22.14
N CYS A 160 -50.25 17.12 -21.83
CA CYS A 160 -51.24 16.17 -21.40
C CYS A 160 -52.50 16.33 -22.27
N PRO A 161 -53.20 15.23 -22.60
CA PRO A 161 -54.47 15.32 -23.31
C PRO A 161 -55.49 16.17 -22.54
N SER A 162 -56.45 16.75 -23.25
CA SER A 162 -57.52 17.53 -22.62
C SER A 162 -58.21 16.73 -21.50
N GLY A 163 -58.41 17.36 -20.35
CA GLY A 163 -58.97 16.72 -19.15
C GLY A 163 -57.96 16.00 -18.25
N TRP A 164 -56.66 16.06 -18.56
CA TRP A 164 -55.60 15.51 -17.71
C TRP A 164 -54.78 16.62 -17.05
N LEU A 165 -54.41 16.40 -15.78
CA LEU A 165 -53.60 17.31 -14.99
C LEU A 165 -52.11 16.97 -15.10
N LEU A 166 -51.29 17.90 -15.58
CA LEU A 166 -49.83 17.76 -15.54
C LEU A 166 -49.32 17.96 -14.10
N TYR A 167 -48.65 16.94 -13.56
CA TYR A 167 -47.99 17.01 -12.26
C TYR A 167 -46.67 16.25 -12.27
N ARG A 168 -45.56 16.95 -12.02
CA ARG A 168 -44.19 16.37 -11.90
C ARG A 168 -43.82 15.41 -13.05
N GLY A 169 -44.13 15.80 -14.29
CA GLY A 169 -43.80 14.99 -15.48
C GLY A 169 -44.73 13.80 -15.71
N LYS A 170 -45.88 13.74 -15.03
CA LYS A 170 -46.96 12.77 -15.27
C LYS A 170 -48.25 13.49 -15.63
N CYS A 171 -49.04 12.89 -16.50
CA CYS A 171 -50.43 13.29 -16.76
C CYS A 171 -51.35 12.48 -15.85
N LEU A 172 -52.17 13.16 -15.06
CA LEU A 172 -53.09 12.55 -14.11
C LEU A 172 -54.53 12.73 -14.57
N PHE A 173 -55.28 11.64 -14.67
CA PHE A 173 -56.73 11.67 -14.90
C PHE A 173 -57.43 11.41 -13.58
N ILE A 174 -58.39 12.28 -13.23
CA ILE A 174 -59.17 12.16 -12.00
C ILE A 174 -60.59 11.79 -12.41
N SER A 175 -61.10 10.66 -11.90
CA SER A 175 -62.44 10.20 -12.27
C SER A 175 -63.53 11.12 -11.73
N SER A 176 -64.65 11.18 -12.46
CA SER A 176 -65.89 11.82 -12.02
C SER A 176 -66.88 10.83 -11.41
N GLU A 177 -66.74 9.54 -11.71
CA GLU A 177 -67.58 8.46 -11.21
C GLU A 177 -66.80 7.60 -10.20
N LYS A 178 -67.54 6.85 -9.38
CA LYS A 178 -66.98 5.92 -8.40
C LYS A 178 -67.11 4.49 -8.89
N LYS A 179 -66.05 3.70 -8.74
CA LYS A 179 -65.99 2.31 -9.17
C LYS A 179 -65.24 1.46 -8.14
N THR A 180 -65.29 0.14 -8.33
CA THR A 180 -64.42 -0.80 -7.61
C THR A 180 -62.97 -0.57 -8.02
N TRP A 181 -62.01 -1.11 -7.26
CA TRP A 181 -60.59 -0.96 -7.62
C TRP A 181 -60.27 -1.61 -8.96
N GLU A 182 -60.85 -2.78 -9.22
CA GLU A 182 -60.63 -3.55 -10.45
C GLU A 182 -61.21 -2.83 -11.68
N ASP A 183 -62.47 -2.38 -11.60
CA ASP A 183 -63.05 -1.61 -12.71
C ASP A 183 -62.29 -0.29 -12.95
N SER A 184 -61.77 0.33 -11.88
CA SER A 184 -60.97 1.55 -11.98
C SER A 184 -59.64 1.30 -12.69
N ARG A 185 -59.00 0.15 -12.45
CA ARG A 185 -57.80 -0.30 -13.18
C ARG A 185 -58.13 -0.44 -14.66
N ASP A 186 -59.20 -1.16 -14.98
CA ASP A 186 -59.61 -1.42 -16.36
C ASP A 186 -59.96 -0.11 -17.10
N GLU A 187 -60.58 0.86 -16.43
CA GLU A 187 -60.82 2.20 -16.99
C GLU A 187 -59.53 2.98 -17.27
N CYS A 188 -58.50 2.84 -16.43
CA CYS A 188 -57.18 3.42 -16.71
C CYS A 188 -56.54 2.76 -17.92
N GLU A 189 -56.62 1.43 -18.03
CA GLU A 189 -56.04 0.68 -19.16
C GLU A 189 -56.72 1.06 -20.49
N LYS A 190 -58.05 1.21 -20.52
CA LYS A 190 -58.79 1.74 -21.69
C LYS A 190 -58.33 3.13 -22.13
N LYS A 191 -57.76 3.91 -21.21
CA LYS A 191 -57.21 5.26 -21.47
C LYS A 191 -55.71 5.24 -21.78
N TYR A 192 -55.12 4.06 -22.01
CA TYR A 192 -53.68 3.85 -22.21
C TYR A 192 -52.87 4.43 -21.05
N SER A 193 -53.31 4.09 -19.83
CA SER A 193 -52.77 4.58 -18.57
C SER A 193 -52.87 3.51 -17.50
N GLN A 194 -52.32 3.77 -16.34
CA GLN A 194 -52.36 2.85 -15.20
C GLN A 194 -52.88 3.58 -13.96
N LEU A 195 -53.34 2.87 -12.94
CA LEU A 195 -53.66 3.49 -11.66
C LEU A 195 -52.42 4.17 -11.05
N LEU A 196 -52.64 5.29 -10.36
CA LEU A 196 -51.59 6.17 -9.84
C LEU A 196 -50.53 5.44 -9.00
N VAL A 197 -49.25 5.64 -9.34
CA VAL A 197 -48.09 5.09 -8.62
C VAL A 197 -47.31 6.23 -7.95
N THR A 198 -47.33 6.25 -6.62
CA THR A 198 -46.84 7.38 -5.80
C THR A 198 -45.51 7.11 -5.08
N LYS A 199 -44.68 6.19 -5.58
CA LYS A 199 -43.39 5.79 -4.97
C LYS A 199 -42.51 6.93 -4.50
N SER A 200 -42.34 7.94 -5.36
CA SER A 200 -41.48 9.10 -5.12
C SER A 200 -42.20 10.25 -4.40
N TRP A 201 -43.47 10.06 -4.03
CA TRP A 201 -44.28 11.09 -3.39
C TRP A 201 -44.34 10.86 -1.87
N SER A 202 -44.14 11.94 -1.13
CA SER A 202 -44.39 12.06 0.30
C SER A 202 -45.69 12.83 0.55
N ARG A 203 -46.19 12.82 1.79
CA ARG A 203 -47.36 13.63 2.19
C ARG A 203 -47.23 15.11 1.80
N TRP A 204 -46.00 15.63 1.70
CA TRP A 204 -45.74 17.03 1.36
C TRP A 204 -45.60 17.30 -0.14
N THR A 205 -45.47 16.24 -0.95
CA THR A 205 -45.24 16.34 -2.39
C THR A 205 -46.34 15.71 -3.23
N VAL A 206 -47.47 15.34 -2.62
CA VAL A 206 -48.69 15.01 -3.36
C VAL A 206 -49.34 16.29 -3.88
N PRO A 207 -50.10 16.23 -4.99
CA PRO A 207 -50.92 17.36 -5.44
C PRO A 207 -51.81 17.94 -4.34
N THR A 208 -52.01 19.25 -4.35
CA THR A 208 -52.79 19.96 -3.32
C THR A 208 -54.20 19.39 -3.14
N PHE A 209 -54.83 18.94 -4.24
CA PHE A 209 -56.15 18.32 -4.18
C PHE A 209 -56.15 17.01 -3.37
N LEU A 210 -55.10 16.20 -3.45
CA LEU A 210 -54.95 14.99 -2.63
C LEU A 210 -54.55 15.28 -1.19
N LYS A 211 -53.87 16.40 -0.95
CA LYS A 211 -53.42 16.80 0.39
C LYS A 211 -54.58 17.28 1.25
N ASN A 212 -55.46 18.10 0.68
CA ASN A 212 -56.46 18.85 1.43
C ASN A 212 -57.87 18.24 1.34
N ALA A 213 -58.17 17.46 0.30
CA ALA A 213 -59.47 16.82 0.18
C ALA A 213 -59.58 15.60 1.11
N ASP A 214 -60.76 15.44 1.69
CA ASP A 214 -61.14 14.24 2.44
C ASP A 214 -61.66 13.11 1.52
N ILE A 215 -61.62 13.34 0.21
CA ILE A 215 -62.16 12.43 -0.79
C ILE A 215 -61.17 11.28 -0.99
N PRO A 216 -61.58 10.01 -0.81
CA PRO A 216 -60.72 8.86 -1.06
C PRO A 216 -60.62 8.57 -2.56
N TYR A 217 -59.40 8.33 -3.02
CA TYR A 217 -59.12 7.92 -4.39
C TYR A 217 -58.40 6.57 -4.42
N TRP A 218 -58.82 5.67 -5.30
CA TRP A 218 -58.07 4.48 -5.64
C TRP A 218 -56.72 4.85 -6.25
N ILE A 219 -55.69 4.13 -5.82
CA ILE A 219 -54.33 4.19 -6.35
C ILE A 219 -53.87 2.79 -6.74
N GLY A 220 -52.81 2.72 -7.53
CA GLY A 220 -52.33 1.46 -8.11
C GLY A 220 -51.52 0.63 -7.14
N LEU A 221 -52.00 0.43 -5.92
CA LEU A 221 -51.33 -0.34 -4.87
C LEU A 221 -52.27 -1.47 -4.39
N GLN A 222 -51.79 -2.71 -4.51
CA GLN A 222 -52.55 -3.92 -4.22
C GLN A 222 -51.69 -4.92 -3.43
N LYS A 223 -52.34 -5.69 -2.58
CA LYS A 223 -51.76 -6.79 -1.83
C LYS A 223 -51.88 -8.07 -2.66
N SER A 224 -50.78 -8.75 -2.90
CA SER A 224 -50.76 -10.02 -3.64
C SER A 224 -49.91 -11.07 -2.90
N SER A 225 -50.37 -12.32 -2.94
CA SER A 225 -49.66 -13.48 -2.43
C SER A 225 -48.79 -14.06 -3.55
N PHE A 226 -47.46 -13.86 -3.50
CA PHE A 226 -46.55 -14.48 -4.44
C PHE A 226 -45.67 -15.54 -3.75
N PRO A 227 -45.62 -16.79 -4.24
CA PRO A 227 -44.83 -17.85 -3.63
C PRO A 227 -43.31 -17.80 -3.93
N TRP A 228 -42.83 -16.91 -4.81
CA TRP A 228 -41.43 -16.92 -5.29
C TRP A 228 -40.56 -15.75 -4.77
N TYR A 229 -41.12 -14.82 -4.00
CA TYR A 229 -40.31 -13.78 -3.34
C TYR A 229 -39.71 -14.38 -2.07
N ASP A 230 -38.51 -14.95 -2.22
CA ASP A 230 -37.73 -15.52 -1.12
C ASP A 230 -37.27 -14.39 -0.20
N TYR A 231 -37.71 -14.40 1.06
CA TYR A 231 -37.16 -13.54 2.11
C TYR A 231 -35.78 -14.08 2.50
N GLY A 232 -34.80 -13.95 1.62
CA GLY A 232 -33.41 -13.95 2.06
C GLY A 232 -33.22 -12.69 2.92
N TRP A 233 -32.83 -12.86 4.18
CA TRP A 233 -32.58 -11.82 5.20
C TRP A 233 -33.76 -11.46 6.12
N LEU A 234 -34.38 -12.45 6.76
CA LEU A 234 -34.75 -12.32 8.18
C LEU A 234 -34.04 -13.43 8.94
N GLU A 235 -33.19 -13.03 9.89
CA GLU A 235 -32.57 -13.94 10.85
C GLU A 235 -33.63 -14.78 11.55
N GLU A 236 -33.22 -16.00 11.91
CA GLU A 236 -34.02 -17.03 12.57
C GLU A 236 -34.88 -16.46 13.72
N GLY A 237 -36.18 -16.39 13.47
CA GLY A 237 -37.20 -16.01 14.43
C GLY A 237 -38.50 -16.77 14.16
N ASP A 238 -38.70 -17.81 14.97
CA ASP A 238 -39.91 -18.59 15.23
C ASP A 238 -40.65 -19.29 14.07
N LEU A 239 -40.38 -20.60 14.00
CA LEU A 239 -41.06 -21.62 13.21
C LEU A 239 -42.46 -21.94 13.75
N ASP A 240 -43.41 -20.99 13.75
CA ASP A 240 -44.81 -21.31 14.07
C ASP A 240 -45.84 -20.43 13.34
N ASN A 241 -45.59 -20.10 12.06
CA ASN A 241 -46.68 -19.80 11.13
C ASN A 241 -46.21 -19.87 9.67
N LYS A 242 -46.46 -20.99 8.95
CA LYS A 242 -46.41 -21.01 7.48
C LYS A 242 -47.59 -20.23 6.91
N GLY A 243 -47.62 -18.92 7.16
CA GLY A 243 -48.52 -17.98 6.51
C GLY A 243 -47.75 -17.32 5.36
N VAL A 244 -48.24 -17.48 4.14
CA VAL A 244 -47.76 -16.76 2.96
C VAL A 244 -47.70 -15.26 3.32
N SER A 245 -46.50 -14.70 3.37
CA SER A 245 -46.33 -13.28 3.72
C SER A 245 -46.80 -12.45 2.55
N ASP A 246 -48.05 -12.01 2.63
CA ASP A 246 -48.62 -11.14 1.63
C ASP A 246 -47.81 -9.83 1.52
N ALA A 247 -47.42 -9.45 0.31
CA ALA A 247 -46.69 -8.22 0.04
C ALA A 247 -47.53 -7.23 -0.77
N TRP A 248 -47.23 -5.94 -0.61
CA TRP A 248 -47.86 -4.86 -1.36
C TRP A 248 -47.04 -4.53 -2.60
N PHE A 249 -47.71 -4.51 -3.75
CA PHE A 249 -47.14 -4.22 -5.05
C PHE A 249 -47.86 -3.06 -5.72
N TRP A 250 -47.10 -2.29 -6.48
CA TRP A 250 -47.67 -1.33 -7.39
C TRP A 250 -48.14 -2.03 -8.67
N VAL A 251 -49.10 -1.43 -9.38
CA VAL A 251 -49.57 -1.92 -10.69
C VAL A 251 -48.46 -1.99 -11.75
N ASP A 252 -47.31 -1.34 -11.51
CA ASP A 252 -46.10 -1.46 -12.35
C ASP A 252 -45.17 -2.63 -11.96
N GLY A 253 -45.63 -3.53 -11.08
CA GLY A 253 -44.94 -4.76 -10.67
C GLY A 253 -43.91 -4.58 -9.54
N SER A 254 -43.63 -3.36 -9.11
CA SER A 254 -42.62 -3.12 -8.07
C SER A 254 -43.13 -3.27 -6.63
N LEU A 255 -42.21 -3.61 -5.72
CA LEU A 255 -42.49 -3.75 -4.29
C LEU A 255 -42.70 -2.41 -3.58
N TYR A 256 -43.70 -2.34 -2.71
CA TYR A 256 -43.89 -1.25 -1.76
C TYR A 256 -43.02 -1.45 -0.52
N LYS A 257 -42.00 -0.58 -0.34
CA LYS A 257 -40.94 -0.76 0.68
C LYS A 257 -41.21 -0.16 2.06
N ARG A 258 -42.39 0.45 2.34
CA ARG A 258 -42.62 1.09 3.66
C ARG A 258 -43.12 0.08 4.70
N PRO A 259 -42.62 0.14 5.95
CA PRO A 259 -43.06 -0.74 7.02
C PRO A 259 -44.53 -0.49 7.30
N TRP A 260 -45.34 -1.52 7.10
CA TRP A 260 -46.79 -1.44 7.22
C TRP A 260 -47.28 -2.10 8.51
N GLN A 261 -48.31 -1.54 9.12
CA GLN A 261 -48.92 -2.10 10.33
C GLN A 261 -49.78 -3.30 9.95
N SER A 262 -49.31 -4.51 10.25
CA SER A 262 -49.85 -5.84 9.93
C SER A 262 -51.32 -6.13 10.31
N LYS A 263 -52.13 -5.13 10.71
CA LYS A 263 -53.45 -5.32 11.36
C LYS A 263 -54.65 -4.75 10.62
N LEU A 264 -54.50 -4.14 9.45
CA LEU A 264 -55.66 -3.58 8.74
C LEU A 264 -56.15 -4.53 7.64
N ASN A 265 -57.46 -4.81 7.64
CA ASN A 265 -58.13 -5.61 6.61
C ASN A 265 -58.19 -4.86 5.28
N GLY A 266 -57.83 -5.52 4.18
CA GLY A 266 -57.91 -4.97 2.84
C GLY A 266 -56.77 -5.42 1.93
N SER A 267 -57.08 -5.61 0.65
CA SER A 267 -56.14 -6.01 -0.39
C SER A 267 -55.87 -4.93 -1.43
N CYS A 268 -56.56 -3.79 -1.36
CA CYS A 268 -56.36 -2.63 -2.23
C CYS A 268 -56.10 -1.37 -1.40
N ALA A 269 -55.63 -0.30 -2.01
CA ALA A 269 -55.32 0.93 -1.29
C ALA A 269 -55.95 2.19 -1.91
N ILE A 270 -56.37 3.08 -1.02
CA ILE A 270 -56.82 4.43 -1.32
C ILE A 270 -55.83 5.47 -0.79
N ILE A 271 -55.87 6.67 -1.37
CA ILE A 271 -55.23 7.86 -0.83
C ILE A 271 -56.28 8.88 -0.42
N SER A 272 -56.14 9.42 0.80
CA SER A 272 -56.97 10.52 1.33
C SER A 272 -56.14 11.36 2.30
N ARG A 273 -56.28 12.70 2.23
CA ARG A 273 -55.49 13.67 3.02
C ARG A 273 -53.98 13.40 2.94
N GLY A 274 -53.49 13.01 1.76
CA GLY A 274 -52.09 12.66 1.50
C GLY A 274 -51.59 11.38 2.20
N ASN A 275 -52.48 10.54 2.73
CA ASN A 275 -52.14 9.28 3.40
C ASN A 275 -52.72 8.09 2.63
N ILE A 276 -51.92 7.03 2.50
CA ILE A 276 -52.33 5.76 1.91
C ILE A 276 -52.98 4.91 2.99
N LYS A 277 -54.16 4.36 2.72
CA LYS A 277 -54.90 3.47 3.61
C LYS A 277 -55.35 2.21 2.85
N PRO A 278 -55.32 1.03 3.49
CA PRO A 278 -55.87 -0.20 2.90
C PRO A 278 -57.40 -0.17 2.91
N THR A 279 -58.00 -0.93 2.01
CA THR A 279 -59.43 -1.23 1.97
C THR A 279 -59.67 -2.48 1.11
N GLN A 280 -60.91 -2.97 1.04
CA GLN A 280 -61.27 -4.12 0.23
C GLN A 280 -61.46 -3.69 -1.23
N CYS A 281 -61.07 -4.54 -2.18
CA CYS A 281 -61.06 -4.16 -3.59
C CYS A 281 -62.46 -4.07 -4.24
N ALA A 282 -63.44 -4.81 -3.70
CA ALA A 282 -64.71 -5.07 -4.38
C ALA A 282 -65.91 -5.31 -3.43
N SER A 283 -65.94 -4.66 -2.26
CA SER A 283 -67.18 -4.64 -1.46
C SER A 283 -68.24 -3.79 -2.17
N PRO A 284 -69.54 -4.11 -2.09
CA PRO A 284 -70.61 -3.30 -2.67
C PRO A 284 -70.60 -1.83 -2.25
N ASP A 285 -70.07 -1.54 -1.07
CA ASP A 285 -69.97 -0.20 -0.49
C ASP A 285 -68.63 0.51 -0.78
N ASP A 286 -67.63 -0.21 -1.31
CA ASP A 286 -66.26 0.29 -1.55
C ASP A 286 -66.11 0.88 -2.96
N LEU A 287 -67.04 1.77 -3.32
CA LEU A 287 -66.95 2.56 -4.55
C LEU A 287 -66.22 3.86 -4.26
N HIS A 288 -65.08 4.06 -4.92
CA HIS A 288 -64.27 5.28 -4.78
C HIS A 288 -63.96 5.90 -6.14
N LEU A 289 -63.65 7.20 -6.12
CA LEU A 289 -63.02 7.84 -7.27
C LEU A 289 -61.64 7.21 -7.48
N TRP A 290 -61.05 7.36 -8.66
CA TRP A 290 -59.71 6.85 -8.93
C TRP A 290 -58.88 7.86 -9.68
N ILE A 291 -57.56 7.62 -9.67
CA ILE A 291 -56.61 8.44 -10.39
C ILE A 291 -55.79 7.54 -11.31
N CYS A 292 -55.78 7.87 -12.60
CA CYS A 292 -54.88 7.26 -13.56
C CYS A 292 -53.65 8.14 -13.79
N GLU A 293 -52.52 7.52 -14.14
CA GLU A 293 -51.31 8.19 -14.55
C GLU A 293 -50.79 7.66 -15.90
N LYS A 294 -50.17 8.55 -16.68
CA LYS A 294 -49.32 8.18 -17.81
C LYS A 294 -48.19 9.19 -18.02
N ALA A 295 -47.18 8.79 -18.78
CA ALA A 295 -46.07 9.65 -19.15
C ALA A 295 -46.54 10.84 -20.00
N VAL A 296 -45.83 11.95 -19.86
CA VAL A 296 -45.98 13.13 -20.72
C VAL A 296 -45.43 12.83 -22.11
N GLY A 297 -46.13 13.27 -23.16
CA GLY A 297 -45.73 13.10 -24.55
C GLY A 297 -46.93 12.96 -25.50
N PRO A 298 -46.71 13.07 -26.82
CA PRO A 298 -47.75 12.76 -27.80
C PRO A 298 -48.23 11.33 -27.52
N SER A 299 -49.54 11.14 -27.39
CA SER A 299 -50.13 9.84 -27.11
C SER A 299 -49.76 8.85 -28.22
N SER A 300 -48.71 8.07 -28.01
CA SER A 300 -48.44 6.92 -28.88
C SER A 300 -49.41 5.81 -28.48
N PRO A 301 -50.13 5.20 -29.43
CA PRO A 301 -50.71 3.89 -29.20
C PRO A 301 -49.55 2.94 -28.97
N PHE A 302 -49.59 2.18 -27.87
CA PHE A 302 -48.71 1.03 -27.70
C PHE A 302 -49.16 0.01 -28.77
N ILE A 303 -48.31 -0.25 -29.76
CA ILE A 303 -48.42 -1.37 -30.71
C ILE A 303 -47.64 -2.55 -30.13
#